data_AF-A0A497LHD9-F1
#
_entry.id   AF-A0A497LHD9-F1
#
_cell.length_a   1.000
_cell.length_b   1.000
_cell.length_c   1.000
_cell.angle_alpha   90.00
_cell.angle_beta   90.00
_cell.angle_gamma   90.00
#
_symmetry.space_group_name_H-M   'P 1'
#
loop_
_entity.id
_entity.type
_entity.pdbx_description
1 polymer ?
#
loop_
_entity_poly.entity_id
_entity_poly.type
_entity_poly.pdbx_seq_one_letter_code
_entity_poly.pdbx_strand_id
1 'polypeptide(L)'
;MKMTYRPKKIVEAWEYNKQWDEWARQGNWSPVGWRWVEGPKGYRLDQLSTANYLVIQRPHASVYHHSYGMTSRFFKGLIEKKLYGAKCPKCGAIYCPPRAHCWNPECRLQETEWVELPLRGEVHTFSVM
;
A
#
# COMPACT_ATOMS: atom_id res chain seq x y z
N MET A 1 10.24 -27.62 -2.97
CA MET A 1 11.38 -26.77 -3.39
C MET A 1 10.98 -25.31 -3.12
N LYS A 2 11.52 -24.67 -2.06
CA LYS A 2 11.15 -23.28 -1.72
C LYS A 2 11.81 -22.34 -2.72
N MET A 3 11.07 -21.89 -3.73
CA MET A 3 11.49 -20.78 -4.59
C MET A 3 11.45 -19.47 -3.78
N THR A 4 12.45 -19.23 -2.95
CA THR A 4 12.70 -17.89 -2.43
C THR A 4 13.46 -17.13 -3.51
N TYR A 5 12.92 -15.98 -3.94
CA TYR A 5 13.64 -15.06 -4.82
C TYR A 5 15.00 -14.75 -4.19
N ARG A 6 16.09 -15.12 -4.88
CA ARG A 6 17.45 -14.79 -4.46
C ARG A 6 17.97 -13.65 -5.33
N PRO A 7 18.17 -12.45 -4.78
CA PRO A 7 18.74 -11.35 -5.54
C PRO A 7 20.17 -11.74 -5.99
N LYS A 8 20.56 -11.31 -7.20
CA LYS A 8 21.93 -11.54 -7.69
C LYS A 8 22.98 -10.80 -6.84
N LYS A 9 22.61 -9.62 -6.32
CA LYS A 9 23.47 -8.76 -5.49
C LYS A 9 22.59 -7.85 -4.63
N ILE A 10 22.99 -7.64 -3.38
CA ILE A 10 22.45 -6.60 -2.50
C ILE A 10 23.32 -5.35 -2.68
N VAL A 11 22.70 -4.23 -3.05
CA VAL A 11 23.40 -2.95 -3.31
C VAL A 11 23.47 -2.09 -2.04
N GLU A 12 22.36 -2.03 -1.31
CA GLU A 12 22.20 -1.31 -0.05
C GLU A 12 21.12 -2.05 0.74
N ALA A 13 21.25 -2.09 2.08
CA ALA A 13 20.24 -2.70 2.93
C ALA A 13 20.13 -1.95 4.26
N TRP A 14 18.89 -1.79 4.73
CA TRP A 14 18.61 -1.60 6.14
C TRP A 14 18.21 -2.96 6.70
N GLU A 15 18.97 -3.44 7.69
CA GLU A 15 18.75 -4.74 8.31
C GLU A 15 17.33 -4.91 8.87
N TYR A 16 16.71 -6.03 8.50
CA TYR A 16 15.39 -6.38 8.96
C TYR A 16 15.42 -6.82 10.43
N ASN A 17 14.60 -6.18 11.25
CA ASN A 17 14.44 -6.55 12.65
C ASN A 17 13.53 -7.80 12.78
N LYS A 18 14.09 -8.89 13.30
CA LYS A 18 13.38 -10.17 13.49
C LYS A 18 12.22 -10.12 14.49
N GLN A 19 12.10 -9.07 15.30
CA GLN A 19 10.92 -8.89 16.18
C GLN A 19 9.60 -8.90 15.38
N TRP A 20 9.63 -8.47 14.12
CA TRP A 20 8.47 -8.46 13.23
C TRP A 20 8.01 -9.87 12.86
N ASP A 21 8.88 -10.87 12.88
CA ASP A 21 8.49 -12.27 12.67
C ASP A 21 7.67 -12.79 13.85
N GLU A 22 8.02 -12.40 15.07
CA GLU A 22 7.28 -12.76 16.27
C GLU A 22 5.91 -12.07 16.28
N TRP A 23 5.86 -10.77 15.97
CA TRP A 23 4.61 -10.04 15.83
C TRP A 23 3.68 -10.65 14.77
N ALA A 24 4.21 -10.98 13.59
CA ALA A 24 3.43 -11.62 12.52
C ALA A 24 2.85 -12.98 12.95
N ARG A 25 3.59 -13.77 13.74
CA ARG A 25 3.10 -15.05 14.27
C ARG A 25 1.95 -14.88 15.25
N GLN A 26 1.92 -13.79 16.02
CA GLN A 26 0.84 -13.53 16.97
C GLN A 26 -0.49 -13.23 16.25
N GLY A 27 -0.46 -12.57 15.09
CA GLY A 27 -1.66 -12.26 14.30
C GLY A 27 -2.00 -13.32 13.26
N ASN A 28 -2.38 -14.50 13.72
CA ASN A 28 -2.71 -15.64 12.86
C ASN A 28 -4.17 -15.66 12.34
N TRP A 29 -4.89 -14.54 12.42
CA TRP A 29 -6.32 -14.41 12.08
C TRP A 29 -7.28 -15.34 12.84
N SER A 30 -6.80 -16.13 13.80
CA SER A 30 -7.66 -17.02 14.57
C SER A 30 -8.53 -16.22 15.55
N PRO A 31 -9.76 -16.66 15.83
CA PRO A 31 -10.55 -16.09 16.92
C PRO A 31 -9.81 -16.19 18.25
N VAL A 32 -9.53 -15.07 18.89
CA VAL A 32 -8.89 -15.02 20.24
C VAL A 32 -9.86 -14.61 21.34
N GLY A 33 -11.02 -14.10 20.94
CA GLY A 33 -12.07 -13.67 21.84
C GLY A 33 -13.38 -13.56 21.08
N TRP A 34 -14.47 -13.76 21.78
CA TRP A 34 -15.80 -13.54 21.24
C TRP A 34 -16.73 -13.07 22.35
N ARG A 35 -17.74 -12.30 21.96
CA ARG A 35 -18.85 -11.94 22.83
C ARG A 35 -20.14 -11.99 22.05
N TRP A 36 -21.19 -12.38 22.76
CA TRP A 36 -22.55 -12.31 22.28
C TRP A 36 -23.12 -10.96 22.68
N VAL A 37 -23.53 -10.15 21.71
CA VAL A 37 -24.07 -8.81 21.98
C VAL A 37 -25.47 -8.69 21.42
N GLU A 38 -26.31 -8.00 22.17
CA GLU A 38 -27.62 -7.58 21.69
C GLU A 38 -27.47 -6.27 20.91
N GLY A 39 -28.13 -6.17 19.76
CA GLY A 39 -28.05 -4.98 18.90
C GLY A 39 -29.28 -4.81 17.99
N PRO A 40 -29.36 -3.67 17.29
CA PRO A 40 -30.49 -3.37 16.42
C PRO A 40 -30.44 -4.16 15.11
N LYS A 41 -31.60 -4.67 14.69
CA LYS A 41 -31.87 -5.35 13.43
C LYS A 41 -32.96 -4.62 12.66
N GLY A 42 -32.63 -4.10 11.50
CA GLY A 42 -33.57 -3.46 10.59
C GLY A 42 -32.87 -2.56 9.58
N TYR A 43 -33.61 -2.15 8.56
CA TYR A 43 -33.11 -1.28 7.49
C TYR A 43 -33.48 0.20 7.71
N ARG A 44 -34.47 0.47 8.58
CA ARG A 44 -34.84 1.83 8.97
C ARG A 44 -34.55 2.06 10.44
N LEU A 45 -33.96 3.20 10.75
CA LEU A 45 -33.57 3.58 12.12
C LEU A 45 -34.77 3.77 13.06
N ASP A 46 -35.95 4.08 12.51
CA ASP A 46 -37.22 4.25 13.24
C ASP A 46 -37.96 2.92 13.50
N GLN A 47 -37.54 1.82 12.87
CA GLN A 47 -38.21 0.52 12.94
C GLN A 47 -37.20 -0.61 13.16
N LEU A 48 -36.41 -0.48 14.23
CA LEU A 48 -35.42 -1.46 14.61
C LEU A 48 -36.04 -2.47 15.59
N SER A 49 -35.85 -3.74 15.28
CA SER A 49 -36.07 -4.85 16.21
C SER A 49 -34.76 -5.25 16.88
N THR A 50 -34.81 -6.07 17.91
CA THR A 50 -33.61 -6.52 18.61
C THR A 50 -33.16 -7.89 18.09
N ALA A 51 -31.84 -8.06 17.91
CA ALA A 51 -31.25 -9.35 17.60
C ALA A 51 -29.90 -9.52 18.31
N ASN A 52 -29.48 -10.77 18.42
CA ASN A 52 -28.18 -11.10 18.95
C ASN A 52 -27.14 -11.30 17.84
N TYR A 53 -25.94 -10.79 18.08
CA TYR A 53 -24.82 -10.83 17.15
C TYR A 53 -23.58 -11.40 17.84
N LEU A 54 -22.86 -12.24 17.11
CA LEU A 54 -21.54 -12.69 17.50
C LEU A 54 -20.49 -11.65 17.08
N VAL A 55 -19.80 -11.06 18.04
CA VAL A 55 -18.65 -10.18 17.78
C VAL A 55 -17.38 -10.96 18.10
N ILE A 56 -16.51 -11.13 17.10
CA ILE A 56 -15.26 -11.90 17.20
C ILE A 56 -14.06 -10.95 17.14
N GLN A 57 -13.10 -11.15 18.03
CA GLN A 57 -11.81 -10.48 18.01
C GLN A 57 -10.79 -11.39 17.31
N ARG A 58 -10.09 -10.85 16.32
CA ARG A 58 -9.03 -11.54 15.56
C ARG A 58 -7.81 -10.63 15.49
N PRO A 59 -6.64 -11.05 15.97
CA PRO A 59 -5.42 -10.28 15.78
C PRO A 59 -5.01 -10.40 14.30
N HIS A 60 -4.86 -9.24 13.65
CA HIS A 60 -4.36 -9.16 12.28
C HIS A 60 -2.94 -8.60 12.29
N ALA A 61 -1.95 -9.47 12.15
CA ALA A 61 -0.55 -9.10 12.03
C ALA A 61 0.05 -9.83 10.84
N SER A 62 0.62 -9.08 9.90
CA SER A 62 1.22 -9.67 8.69
C SER A 62 2.35 -8.77 8.22
N VAL A 63 3.49 -9.39 7.89
CA VAL A 63 4.65 -8.70 7.32
C VAL A 63 4.66 -8.95 5.82
N TYR A 64 4.61 -7.87 5.05
CA TYR A 64 4.68 -7.95 3.59
C TYR A 64 6.14 -7.98 3.12
N HIS A 65 6.56 -9.08 2.52
CA HIS A 65 7.84 -9.19 1.83
C HIS A 65 7.63 -9.08 0.32
N HIS A 66 7.80 -7.88 -0.23
CA HIS A 66 7.54 -7.59 -1.64
C HIS A 66 8.50 -6.55 -2.21
N SER A 67 8.56 -6.47 -3.54
CA SER A 67 9.33 -5.46 -4.27
C SER A 67 8.40 -4.41 -4.85
N TYR A 68 8.85 -3.14 -4.87
CA TYR A 68 8.19 -2.06 -5.61
C TYR A 68 8.51 -2.09 -7.12
N GLY A 69 9.30 -3.08 -7.57
CA GLY A 69 9.59 -3.32 -8.98
C GLY A 69 10.14 -2.09 -9.69
N MET A 70 9.61 -1.81 -10.88
CA MET A 70 10.03 -0.67 -11.71
C MET A 70 9.73 0.70 -11.09
N THR A 71 8.97 0.77 -9.98
CA THR A 71 8.70 2.03 -9.26
C THR A 71 9.60 2.24 -8.04
N SER A 72 10.57 1.35 -7.78
CA SER A 72 11.40 1.37 -6.56
C SER A 72 12.12 2.70 -6.31
N ARG A 73 12.53 3.43 -7.36
CA ARG A 73 13.21 4.73 -7.22
C ARG A 73 12.35 5.79 -6.56
N PHE A 74 11.02 5.74 -6.74
CA PHE A 74 10.08 6.64 -6.07
C PHE A 74 10.20 6.51 -4.55
N PHE A 75 10.03 5.28 -4.05
CA PHE A 75 10.05 4.99 -2.61
C PHE A 75 11.45 5.19 -2.01
N LYS A 76 12.52 4.87 -2.74
CA LYS A 76 13.89 5.21 -2.33
C LYS A 76 14.09 6.72 -2.22
N GLY A 77 13.54 7.51 -3.15
CA GLY A 77 13.52 8.96 -3.07
C GLY A 77 12.82 9.47 -1.82
N LEU A 78 11.66 8.90 -1.45
CA LEU A 78 10.94 9.31 -0.24
C LEU A 78 11.77 9.13 1.04
N ILE A 79 12.53 8.02 1.14
CA ILE A 79 13.49 7.79 2.25
C ILE A 79 14.56 8.89 2.27
N GLU A 80 15.02 9.31 1.09
CA GLU A 80 16.03 10.36 0.89
C GLU A 80 15.44 11.79 0.93
N LYS A 81 14.15 11.95 1.28
CA LYS A 81 13.42 13.23 1.27
C LYS A 81 13.38 13.93 -0.10
N LYS A 82 13.42 13.14 -1.19
CA LYS A 82 13.25 13.59 -2.56
C LYS A 82 11.94 13.07 -3.14
N LEU A 83 11.26 13.89 -3.94
CA LEU A 83 10.04 13.48 -4.63
C LEU A 83 10.36 13.23 -6.09
N TYR A 84 10.22 11.98 -6.55
CA TYR A 84 10.39 11.63 -7.96
C TYR A 84 9.04 11.43 -8.65
N GLY A 85 8.97 11.82 -9.92
CA GLY A 85 7.91 11.47 -10.85
C GLY A 85 8.49 10.72 -12.05
N ALA A 86 7.62 10.34 -12.97
CA ALA A 86 7.99 9.70 -14.22
C ALA A 86 7.50 10.53 -15.41
N LYS A 87 8.40 10.96 -16.28
CA LYS A 87 8.11 11.73 -17.50
C LYS A 87 8.18 10.83 -18.72
N CYS A 88 7.14 10.84 -19.56
CA CYS A 88 7.23 10.19 -20.87
C CYS A 88 8.09 11.05 -21.82
N PRO A 89 9.18 10.52 -22.39
CA PRO A 89 10.02 11.28 -23.34
C PRO A 89 9.30 11.59 -24.66
N LYS A 90 8.23 10.84 -24.99
CA LYS A 90 7.49 10.99 -26.24
C LYS A 90 6.39 12.06 -26.20
N CYS A 91 5.54 12.06 -25.17
CA CYS A 91 4.44 13.04 -25.06
C CYS A 91 4.66 14.12 -23.99
N GLY A 92 5.74 14.04 -23.21
CA GLY A 92 6.06 15.00 -22.16
C GLY A 92 5.21 14.89 -20.89
N ALA A 93 4.19 14.02 -20.85
CA ALA A 93 3.36 13.82 -19.66
C ALA A 93 4.19 13.37 -18.45
N ILE A 94 3.91 13.94 -17.28
CA ILE A 94 4.58 13.65 -16.02
C ILE A 94 3.56 13.00 -15.06
N TYR A 95 3.97 11.91 -14.41
CA TYR A 95 3.12 11.13 -13.51
C TYR A 95 3.65 11.13 -12.07
N CYS A 96 2.75 11.35 -11.12
CA CYS A 96 2.94 11.12 -9.69
C CYS A 96 1.61 10.61 -9.10
N PRO A 97 1.50 9.36 -8.62
CA PRO A 97 2.56 8.36 -8.50
C PRO A 97 3.18 7.96 -9.86
N PRO A 98 4.47 7.61 -9.90
CA PRO A 98 5.16 7.31 -11.16
C PRO A 98 4.66 6.00 -11.76
N ARG A 99 4.67 5.93 -13.09
CA ARG A 99 4.36 4.73 -13.88
C ARG A 99 5.61 4.36 -14.65
N ALA A 100 5.91 3.07 -14.78
CA ALA A 100 7.08 2.61 -15.56
C ALA A 100 6.95 2.88 -17.06
N HIS A 101 5.71 2.87 -17.58
CA HIS A 101 5.40 3.09 -18.98
C HIS A 101 4.25 4.10 -19.11
N CYS A 102 4.26 4.85 -20.19
CA CYS A 102 3.23 5.85 -20.49
C CYS A 102 1.88 5.18 -20.77
N TRP A 103 0.80 5.71 -20.17
CA TRP A 103 -0.55 5.20 -20.41
C TRP A 103 -1.15 5.64 -21.74
N ASN A 104 -0.65 6.74 -22.31
CA ASN A 104 -1.19 7.29 -23.55
C ASN A 104 -1.04 6.24 -24.67
N PRO A 105 -2.15 5.79 -25.31
CA PRO A 105 -2.11 4.79 -26.37
C PRO A 105 -1.18 5.18 -27.54
N GLU A 106 -1.13 6.47 -27.88
CA GLU A 106 -0.24 7.00 -28.93
C GLU A 106 1.24 6.81 -28.60
N CYS A 107 1.57 6.73 -27.30
CA CYS A 107 2.92 6.46 -26.84
C CYS A 107 3.27 4.97 -26.84
N ARG A 108 2.32 4.06 -27.05
CA ARG A 108 2.52 2.61 -27.17
C ARG A 108 3.44 2.03 -26.08
N LEU A 109 3.10 2.28 -24.81
CA LEU A 109 3.87 1.84 -23.65
C LEU A 109 5.33 2.33 -23.64
N GLN A 110 5.60 3.52 -24.17
CA GLN A 110 6.91 4.16 -24.06
C GLN A 110 7.38 4.16 -22.59
N GLU A 111 8.56 3.59 -22.34
CA GLU A 111 9.21 3.64 -21.02
C GLU A 111 9.44 5.09 -20.61
N THR A 112 9.10 5.39 -19.37
CA THR A 112 9.23 6.74 -18.81
C THR A 112 10.58 6.95 -18.16
N GLU A 113 11.04 8.20 -18.16
CA GLU A 113 12.27 8.62 -17.51
C GLU A 113 11.98 9.26 -16.16
N TRP A 114 12.91 9.13 -15.21
CA TRP A 114 12.77 9.71 -13.89
C TRP A 114 13.00 11.23 -13.91
N VAL A 115 12.11 11.97 -13.25
CA VAL A 115 12.24 13.41 -13.06
C VAL A 115 12.07 13.75 -11.59
N GLU A 116 12.88 14.66 -11.05
CA GLU A 116 12.70 15.18 -9.69
C GLU A 116 11.60 16.25 -9.71
N LEU A 117 10.63 16.13 -8.81
CA LEU A 117 9.47 17.01 -8.71
C LEU A 117 9.69 18.08 -7.63
N PRO A 118 9.07 19.26 -7.76
CA PRO A 118 9.13 20.27 -6.71
C PRO A 118 8.40 19.81 -5.45
N LEU A 119 8.92 20.20 -4.29
CA LEU A 119 8.28 19.96 -2.98
C LEU A 119 7.22 21.02 -2.63
N ARG A 120 6.66 21.68 -3.64
CA ARG A 120 5.62 22.71 -3.53
C ARG A 120 4.53 22.42 -4.54
N GLY A 121 3.28 22.70 -4.16
CA GLY A 121 2.11 22.52 -5.00
C GLY A 121 0.92 23.27 -4.42
N GLU A 122 -0.22 23.14 -5.10
CA GLU A 122 -1.48 23.78 -4.75
C GLU A 122 -2.53 22.70 -4.42
N VAL A 123 -3.42 23.02 -3.47
CA VAL A 123 -4.53 22.12 -3.14
C VAL A 123 -5.60 22.24 -4.22
N HIS A 124 -5.77 21.18 -5.00
CA HIS A 124 -6.82 21.12 -6.03
C HIS A 124 -8.22 20.82 -5.43
N THR A 125 -8.29 19.91 -4.45
CA THR A 125 -9.54 19.52 -3.78
C THR A 125 -9.21 18.79 -2.47
N PHE A 126 -10.15 18.76 -1.51
CA PHE A 126 -10.00 18.04 -0.23
C PHE A 126 -11.36 17.57 0.33
N SER A 127 -11.31 16.61 1.25
CA SER A 127 -12.45 16.16 2.07
C SER A 127 -11.99 16.05 3.53
N VAL A 128 -12.94 16.03 4.46
CA VAL A 128 -12.68 15.79 5.90
C VAL A 128 -13.05 14.36 6.28
N MET A 129 -12.26 13.75 7.17
CA MET A 129 -12.44 12.39 7.70
C MET A 129 -12.94 12.43 9.14
#